data_AF-A0A2T0L627-F1
#
_entry.id   AF-A0A2T0L627-F1
#
_cell.length_a   1.000
_cell.length_b   1.000
_cell.length_c   1.000
_cell.angle_alpha   90.00
_cell.angle_beta   90.00
_cell.angle_gamma   90.00
#
_symmetry.space_group_name_H-M   'P 1'
#
loop_
_entity.id
_entity.type
_entity.pdbx_description
1 polymer ?
#
loop_
_entity_poly.entity_id
_entity_poly.type
_entity_poly.pdbx_seq_one_letter_code
_entity_poly.pdbx_strand_id
1 'polypeptide(L)'
;MKRFGASLAGAVCGLFLTWACLYAFSHTHWSRHSDESIAQCHELGKCAVSSRDAALLLAYLIGPAVLLGLINAVAWNRWSALKWASWFFGISILTVALYATDYTSGSF
;
A
#
# COMPACT_ATOMS: atom_id res chain seq x y z
N MET A 1 -21.31 -10.90 -13.02
CA MET A 1 -20.54 -11.48 -11.89
C MET A 1 -19.04 -11.69 -12.19
N LYS A 2 -18.62 -12.13 -13.40
CA LYS A 2 -17.20 -12.39 -13.71
C LYS A 2 -16.25 -11.19 -13.53
N ARG A 3 -16.69 -9.97 -13.89
CA ARG A 3 -15.90 -8.73 -13.74
C ARG A 3 -15.66 -8.36 -12.26
N PHE A 4 -16.64 -8.62 -11.39
CA PHE A 4 -16.50 -8.43 -9.95
C PHE A 4 -15.50 -9.43 -9.37
N GLY A 5 -15.51 -10.69 -9.82
CA GLY A 5 -14.52 -11.68 -9.39
C GLY A 5 -13.09 -11.27 -9.75
N ALA A 6 -12.86 -10.77 -10.96
CA ALA A 6 -11.55 -10.27 -11.38
C ALA A 6 -11.09 -9.06 -10.55
N SER A 7 -12.00 -8.11 -10.31
CA SER A 7 -11.72 -6.94 -9.47
C SER A 7 -11.40 -7.33 -8.03
N LEU A 8 -12.20 -8.24 -7.45
CA LEU A 8 -11.98 -8.77 -6.11
C LEU A 8 -10.64 -9.50 -6.00
N ALA A 9 -10.29 -10.32 -6.99
CA ALA A 9 -8.98 -10.97 -7.03
C ALA A 9 -7.84 -9.94 -7.05
N GLY A 10 -7.98 -8.86 -7.83
CA GLY A 10 -7.01 -7.75 -7.83
C GLY A 10 -6.89 -7.07 -6.48
N ALA A 11 -8.03 -6.79 -5.83
CA ALA A 11 -8.05 -6.18 -4.50
C ALA A 11 -7.42 -7.07 -3.44
N VAL A 12 -7.72 -8.37 -3.44
CA VAL A 12 -7.09 -9.35 -2.54
C VAL A 12 -5.58 -9.43 -2.77
N CYS A 13 -5.14 -9.46 -4.03
CA CYS A 13 -3.71 -9.41 -4.35
C CYS A 13 -3.04 -8.13 -3.83
N GLY A 14 -3.69 -6.97 -3.96
CA GLY A 14 -3.15 -5.72 -3.44
C GLY A 14 -3.09 -5.65 -1.92
N LEU A 15 -4.12 -6.16 -1.22
CA LEU A 15 -4.08 -6.30 0.24
C LEU A 15 -2.94 -7.23 0.69
N PHE A 16 -2.78 -8.36 0.00
CA PHE A 16 -1.69 -9.30 0.28
C PHE A 16 -0.32 -8.66 0.02
N LEU A 17 -0.17 -7.90 -1.06
CA LEU A 17 1.06 -7.18 -1.37
C LEU A 17 1.39 -6.15 -0.28
N THR A 18 0.41 -5.34 0.14
CA THR A 18 0.57 -4.39 1.25
C THR A 18 1.02 -5.11 2.53
N TRP A 19 0.32 -6.19 2.90
CA TRP A 19 0.68 -6.98 4.08
C TRP A 19 2.11 -7.56 3.97
N ALA A 20 2.46 -8.14 2.83
CA ALA A 20 3.78 -8.73 2.61
C ALA A 20 4.89 -7.68 2.67
N CYS A 21 4.66 -6.48 2.10
CA CYS A 21 5.61 -5.37 2.19
C CYS A 21 5.78 -4.95 3.65
N LEU A 22 4.69 -4.60 4.33
CA LEU A 22 4.74 -4.16 5.74
C LEU A 22 5.40 -5.23 6.63
N TYR A 23 5.10 -6.51 6.41
CA TYR A 23 5.71 -7.61 7.14
C TYR A 23 7.21 -7.72 6.87
N ALA A 24 7.63 -7.75 5.60
CA ALA A 24 9.03 -7.88 5.23
C ALA A 24 9.86 -6.69 5.73
N PHE A 25 9.35 -5.46 5.54
CA PHE A 25 10.03 -4.26 5.97
C PHE A 25 10.09 -4.14 7.50
N SER A 26 9.02 -4.48 8.23
CA SER A 26 9.04 -4.47 9.71
C SER A 26 10.00 -5.51 10.33
N HIS A 27 10.22 -6.65 9.67
CA HIS A 27 11.11 -7.71 10.16
C HIS A 27 12.55 -7.57 9.68
N THR A 28 12.82 -6.61 8.78
CA THR A 28 14.18 -6.31 8.37
C THR A 28 14.79 -5.34 9.38
N HIS A 29 15.99 -5.65 9.88
CA HIS A 29 16.73 -4.75 10.76
C HIS A 29 17.25 -3.55 9.96
N TRP A 30 16.40 -2.55 9.77
CA TRP A 30 16.82 -1.24 9.25
C TRP A 30 17.71 -0.55 10.28
N SER A 31 18.71 0.20 9.83
CA SER A 31 19.55 1.04 10.66
C SER A 31 18.72 2.17 11.27
N ARG A 32 18.06 1.83 12.38
CA ARG A 32 17.09 2.63 13.12
C ARG A 32 17.68 4.02 13.39
N HIS A 33 17.20 5.03 12.66
CA HIS A 33 17.30 6.40 13.15
C HIS A 33 16.24 6.55 14.24
N SER A 34 16.69 7.04 15.39
CA SER A 34 15.89 7.19 16.60
C SER A 34 14.57 7.89 16.29
N ASP A 35 13.48 7.22 16.65
CA ASP A 35 12.09 7.70 16.71
C ASP A 35 11.97 8.88 17.72
N GLU A 36 12.72 9.96 17.55
CA GLU A 36 12.59 11.16 18.38
C GLU A 36 11.23 11.84 18.19
N SER A 37 10.53 11.60 17.06
CA SER A 37 9.21 12.17 16.76
C SER A 37 8.03 11.40 17.38
N ILE A 38 8.15 10.09 17.65
CA ILE A 38 7.03 9.27 18.18
C ILE A 38 6.87 9.44 19.71
N ALA A 39 7.92 9.88 20.41
CA ALA A 39 7.89 10.07 21.86
C ALA A 39 6.89 11.15 22.33
N GLN A 40 6.41 12.03 21.44
CA GLN A 40 5.63 13.20 21.84
C GLN A 40 4.11 12.96 21.94
N CYS A 41 3.58 11.86 21.41
CA CYS A 41 2.14 11.56 21.38
C CYS A 41 1.80 10.14 21.85
N HIS A 42 2.38 9.71 22.99
CA HIS A 42 2.06 8.42 23.60
C HIS A 42 0.60 8.34 24.12
N GLU A 43 -0.04 9.49 24.35
CA GLU A 43 -1.42 9.59 24.84
C GLU A 43 -2.38 9.86 23.66
N LEU A 44 -3.02 8.82 23.13
CA LEU A 44 -4.00 8.90 22.02
C LEU A 44 -5.15 9.91 22.27
N GLY A 45 -5.41 10.27 23.53
CA GLY A 45 -6.46 11.22 23.91
C GLY A 45 -6.10 12.70 23.77
N LYS A 46 -4.81 13.05 23.61
CA LYS A 46 -4.35 14.46 23.60
C LYS A 46 -3.88 14.96 22.24
N CYS A 47 -3.47 14.06 21.35
CA CYS A 47 -3.11 14.39 19.98
C CYS A 47 -4.28 14.04 19.06
N ALA A 48 -5.12 15.03 18.73
CA ALA A 48 -6.16 14.84 17.74
C ALA A 48 -5.50 14.57 16.37
N VAL A 49 -5.59 13.33 15.89
CA VAL A 49 -5.16 12.98 14.53
C VAL A 49 -6.03 13.77 13.56
N SER A 50 -5.40 14.56 12.69
CA SER A 50 -6.14 15.29 11.67
C SER A 50 -6.89 14.31 10.78
N SER A 51 -8.12 14.65 10.40
CA SER A 51 -8.91 13.84 9.46
C SER A 51 -8.17 13.62 8.14
N ARG A 52 -7.30 14.56 7.76
CA ARG A 52 -6.41 14.46 6.60
C ARG A 52 -5.39 13.33 6.76
N ASP A 53 -4.74 13.24 7.92
CA ASP A 53 -3.71 12.23 8.18
C ASP A 53 -4.33 10.84 8.27
N ALA A 54 -5.51 10.73 8.89
CA ALA A 54 -6.28 9.49 8.90
C ALA A 54 -6.69 9.06 7.48
N ALA A 55 -7.11 10.00 6.62
CA ALA A 55 -7.44 9.69 5.22
C ALA A 55 -6.21 9.26 4.41
N LEU A 56 -5.05 9.88 4.63
CA LEU A 56 -3.79 9.48 4.00
C LEU A 56 -3.36 8.09 4.43
N LEU A 57 -3.44 7.76 5.72
CA LEU A 57 -3.16 6.42 6.24
C LEU A 57 -4.10 5.37 5.62
N LEU A 58 -5.40 5.66 5.55
CA LEU A 58 -6.35 4.75 4.89
C LEU A 58 -6.03 4.55 3.41
N ALA A 59 -5.70 5.63 2.70
CA ALA A 59 -5.31 5.57 1.29
C ALA A 59 -4.00 4.79 1.11
N TYR A 60 -3.07 4.90 2.05
CA TYR A 60 -1.80 4.17 2.03
C TYR A 60 -1.99 2.67 2.27
N LEU A 61 -2.89 2.28 3.17
CA LEU A 61 -3.21 0.87 3.46
C LEU A 61 -4.06 0.22 2.35
N ILE A 62 -5.07 0.91 1.84
CA ILE A 62 -6.08 0.34 0.94
C ILE A 62 -5.80 0.68 -0.53
N GLY A 63 -4.96 1.68 -0.80
CA GLY A 63 -4.63 2.18 -2.13
C GLY A 63 -4.15 1.11 -3.11
N PRO A 64 -3.17 0.26 -2.74
CA PRO A 64 -2.70 -0.81 -3.61
C PRO A 64 -3.82 -1.81 -3.99
N ALA A 65 -4.69 -2.13 -3.03
CA ALA A 65 -5.86 -2.98 -3.26
C ALA A 65 -6.87 -2.35 -4.23
N VAL A 66 -7.17 -1.06 -4.06
CA VAL A 66 -8.07 -0.32 -4.95
C VAL A 66 -7.49 -0.23 -6.36
N LEU A 67 -6.21 0.12 -6.50
CA LEU A 67 -5.54 0.25 -7.79
C LEU A 67 -5.51 -1.08 -8.56
N LEU A 68 -5.09 -2.17 -7.91
CA LEU A 68 -5.05 -3.49 -8.54
C LEU A 68 -6.45 -4.04 -8.82
N GLY A 69 -7.42 -3.78 -7.94
CA GLY A 69 -8.83 -4.12 -8.17
C GLY A 69 -9.44 -3.39 -9.38
N LEU A 70 -9.14 -2.10 -9.54
CA LEU A 70 -9.58 -1.29 -10.68
C LEU A 70 -8.94 -1.77 -11.99
N ILE A 71 -7.64 -2.04 -11.99
CA ILE A 71 -6.94 -2.53 -13.19
C ILE A 71 -7.45 -3.89 -13.61
N ASN A 72 -7.68 -4.81 -12.68
CA ASN A 72 -8.26 -6.10 -13.03
C ASN A 72 -9.71 -5.97 -13.56
N ALA A 73 -10.49 -5.02 -13.05
CA ALA A 73 -11.84 -4.75 -13.58
C ALA A 73 -11.80 -4.21 -15.02
N VAL A 74 -10.83 -3.35 -15.34
CA VAL A 74 -10.64 -2.74 -16.66
C VAL A 74 -10.01 -3.71 -17.66
N ALA A 75 -8.97 -4.43 -17.24
CA ALA A 75 -8.17 -5.31 -18.07
C ALA A 75 -8.95 -6.56 -18.52
N TRP A 76 -9.88 -7.05 -17.69
CA TRP A 76 -10.61 -8.33 -17.87
C TRP A 76 -11.09 -8.62 -19.31
N ASN A 77 -11.54 -7.61 -20.05
CA ASN A 77 -12.06 -7.80 -21.42
C ASN A 77 -11.41 -6.90 -22.47
N ARG A 78 -10.46 -6.04 -22.08
CA ARG A 78 -9.99 -4.95 -22.95
C ARG A 78 -8.50 -5.01 -23.28
N TRP A 79 -7.70 -5.71 -22.49
CA TRP A 79 -6.24 -5.62 -22.58
C TRP A 79 -5.62 -6.95 -23.00
N SER A 80 -4.49 -6.86 -23.71
CA SER A 80 -3.62 -8.01 -23.92
C SER A 80 -2.96 -8.42 -22.60
N ALA A 81 -2.62 -9.71 -22.47
CA ALA A 81 -1.94 -10.22 -21.28
C ALA A 81 -0.64 -9.46 -20.96
N LEU A 82 0.11 -9.05 -21.99
CA LEU A 82 1.35 -8.28 -21.83
C LEU A 82 1.09 -6.89 -21.22
N LYS A 83 0.05 -6.20 -21.70
CA LYS A 83 -0.33 -4.87 -21.17
C LYS A 83 -0.81 -4.98 -19.73
N TRP A 84 -1.63 -5.99 -19.43
CA TRP A 84 -2.06 -6.27 -18.06
C TRP A 84 -0.89 -6.55 -17.13
N ALA A 85 0.03 -7.44 -17.52
CA ALA A 85 1.20 -7.80 -16.72
C ALA A 85 2.10 -6.58 -16.45
N SER A 86 2.33 -5.75 -17.47
CA SER A 86 3.14 -4.53 -17.32
C SER A 86 2.56 -3.56 -16.29
N TRP A 87 1.25 -3.30 -16.34
CA TRP A 87 0.59 -2.43 -15.35
C TRP A 87 0.55 -3.04 -13.95
N PHE A 88 0.25 -4.33 -13.86
CA PHE A 88 0.23 -5.04 -12.59
C PHE A 88 1.61 -4.99 -11.92
N PHE A 89 2.67 -5.27 -12.69
CA PHE A 89 4.04 -5.24 -12.22
C PHE A 89 4.49 -3.82 -11.85
N GLY A 90 4.16 -2.83 -12.68
CA GLY A 90 4.46 -1.42 -12.41
C GLY A 90 3.87 -0.93 -11.10
N ILE A 91 2.60 -1.26 -10.82
CA ILE A 91 1.96 -0.90 -9.54
C ILE A 91 2.55 -1.67 -8.37
N SER A 92 2.90 -2.93 -8.58
CA SER A 92 3.53 -3.73 -7.53
C SER A 92 4.90 -3.15 -7.15
N ILE A 93 5.73 -2.77 -8.13
CA ILE A 93 7.00 -2.09 -7.89
C ILE A 93 6.77 -0.75 -7.20
N LEU A 94 5.85 0.06 -7.70
CA LEU A 94 5.56 1.37 -7.09
C LEU A 94 5.15 1.21 -5.62
N THR A 95 4.31 0.23 -5.33
CA THR A 95 3.86 -0.11 -3.98
C THR A 95 5.04 -0.51 -3.09
N VAL A 96 5.89 -1.42 -3.55
CA VAL A 96 7.10 -1.83 -2.82
C VAL A 96 8.03 -0.65 -2.58
N ALA A 97 8.22 0.23 -3.57
CA ALA A 97 9.08 1.40 -3.45
C ALA A 97 8.52 2.40 -2.42
N LEU A 98 7.20 2.65 -2.43
CA LEU A 98 6.53 3.51 -1.44
C LEU A 98 6.67 2.96 -0.01
N TYR A 99 6.48 1.65 0.19
CA TYR A 99 6.72 1.05 1.50
C TYR A 99 8.22 1.11 1.86
N ALA A 100 9.11 0.86 0.91
CA ALA A 100 10.56 0.90 1.16
C ALA A 100 11.04 2.30 1.57
N THR A 101 10.49 3.37 1.00
CA THR A 101 10.87 4.74 1.38
C THR A 101 10.55 5.02 2.82
N ASP A 102 9.42 4.55 3.36
CA ASP A 102 9.08 4.83 4.76
C ASP A 102 10.03 4.15 5.77
N TYR A 103 10.67 3.04 5.36
CA TYR A 103 11.63 2.33 6.22
C TYR A 103 13.09 2.72 5.96
N THR A 104 13.41 3.29 4.79
CA THR A 104 14.78 3.67 4.40
C THR A 104 15.07 5.16 4.53
N SER A 105 14.07 6.00 4.28
CA SER A 105 14.10 7.44 4.53
C SER A 105 13.18 7.71 5.71
N GLY A 106 13.74 8.17 6.84
CA GLY A 106 12.96 8.63 7.99
C GLY A 106 12.20 9.91 7.65
N SER A 107 11.19 9.84 6.79
CA SER A 107 10.38 10.96 6.34
C SER A 107 8.96 10.82 6.86
N PHE A 108 8.79 10.91 8.18
CA PHE A 108 7.65 11.55 8.85
C PHE A 108 8.09 12.10 10.22
#